data_AF-A0A6J4K6Q5-F1
#
_entry.id   AF-A0A6J4K6Q5-F1
#
_cell.length_a   1.000
_cell.length_b   1.000
_cell.length_c   1.000
_cell.angle_alpha   90.00
_cell.angle_beta   90.00
_cell.angle_gamma   90.00
#
_symmetry.space_group_name_H-M   'P 1'
#
loop_
_entity.id
_entity.type
_entity.pdbx_description
1 polymer ?
#
loop_
_entity_poly.entity_id
_entity_poly.type
_entity_poly.pdbx_seq_one_letter_code
_entity_poly.pdbx_strand_id
1 'polypeptide(L)'
;MELAREWREGLLAAIASLAENPRRYAVIAEQARFRHETRQLLYRRTSGGPALRVLFSINEGGEMDAPTVSILHVRHGAQHPITRRKARMIEGQ
;
A
#
# COMPACT_ATOMS: atom_id res chain seq x y z
N MET A 1 -17.71 -3.81 18.20
CA MET A 1 -17.89 -4.42 16.87
C MET A 1 -18.00 -3.37 15.76
N GLU A 2 -18.74 -2.28 15.98
CA GLU A 2 -19.00 -1.25 14.97
C GLU A 2 -17.76 -0.44 14.54
N LEU A 3 -16.90 -0.05 15.49
CA LEU A 3 -15.65 0.68 15.19
C LEU A 3 -14.67 -0.12 14.32
N ALA A 4 -14.61 -1.45 14.49
CA ALA A 4 -13.76 -2.32 13.68
C ALA A 4 -14.29 -2.46 12.24
N ARG A 5 -15.61 -2.45 12.08
CA ARG A 5 -16.28 -2.47 10.77
C ARG A 5 -16.01 -1.18 10.02
N GLU A 6 -16.27 -0.03 10.64
CA GLU A 6 -16.03 1.30 10.06
C GLU A 6 -14.57 1.44 9.61
N TRP A 7 -13.63 1.04 10.46
CA TRP A 7 -12.21 1.09 10.14
C TRP A 7 -11.86 0.21 8.93
N ARG A 8 -12.40 -1.01 8.86
CA ARG A 8 -12.17 -1.94 7.75
C ARG A 8 -12.75 -1.38 6.45
N GLU A 9 -13.99 -0.90 6.49
CA GLU A 9 -14.67 -0.35 5.32
C GLU A 9 -13.96 0.89 4.80
N GLY A 10 -13.51 1.79 5.68
CA GLY A 10 -12.71 2.94 5.28
C GLY A 10 -11.36 2.56 4.66
N LEU A 11 -10.66 1.56 5.21
CA LEU A 11 -9.43 1.05 4.60
C LEU A 11 -9.67 0.42 3.23
N LEU A 12 -10.72 -0.39 3.09
CA LEU A 12 -11.08 -1.02 1.82
C LEU A 12 -11.45 0.01 0.76
N ALA A 13 -12.21 1.06 1.14
CA ALA A 13 -12.52 2.17 0.24
C ALA A 13 -11.25 2.91 -0.21
N ALA A 14 -10.31 3.14 0.70
CA ALA A 14 -9.02 3.76 0.35
C ALA A 14 -8.21 2.88 -0.60
N ILE A 15 -8.19 1.56 -0.39
CA ILE A 15 -7.53 0.60 -1.30
C ILE A 15 -8.24 0.56 -2.65
N ALA A 16 -9.57 0.57 -2.69
CA ALA A 16 -10.35 0.59 -3.93
C ALA A 16 -10.04 1.83 -4.78
N SER A 17 -9.78 2.98 -4.15
CA SER A 17 -9.38 4.21 -4.85
C SER A 17 -8.04 4.11 -5.61
N LEU A 18 -7.23 3.08 -5.35
CA LEU A 18 -6.03 2.80 -6.14
C LEU A 18 -6.36 2.42 -7.59
N ALA A 19 -7.57 1.92 -7.88
CA ALA A 19 -7.96 1.55 -9.24
C ALA A 19 -8.09 2.76 -10.18
N GLU A 20 -8.39 3.95 -9.64
CA GLU A 20 -8.64 5.15 -10.46
C GLU A 20 -7.35 5.84 -10.89
N ASN A 21 -6.44 6.08 -9.94
CA ASN A 21 -5.18 6.78 -10.23
C ASN A 21 -4.08 6.36 -9.24
N PRO A 22 -3.48 5.17 -9.40
CA PRO A 22 -2.49 4.66 -8.46
C PRO A 22 -1.15 5.42 -8.53
N ARG A 23 -0.89 6.15 -9.61
CA ARG A 23 0.35 6.93 -9.80
C ARG A 23 0.36 8.25 -9.04
N ARG A 24 -0.78 8.73 -8.54
CA ARG A 24 -0.84 9.94 -7.68
C ARG A 24 -0.14 9.74 -6.33
N TYR A 25 0.00 8.49 -5.90
CA TYR A 25 0.59 8.15 -4.62
C TYR A 25 2.10 8.18 -4.69
N ALA A 26 2.71 8.67 -3.60
CA ALA A 26 4.16 8.81 -3.51
C ALA A 26 4.86 7.45 -3.54
N VAL A 27 6.03 7.42 -4.18
CA VAL A 27 7.01 6.34 -4.03
C VAL A 27 7.47 6.31 -2.58
N ILE A 28 7.78 5.12 -2.06
CA ILE A 28 8.25 4.98 -0.68
C ILE A 28 9.66 5.55 -0.48
N ALA A 29 9.91 6.12 0.69
CA ALA A 29 11.25 6.60 1.05
C ALA A 29 12.31 5.48 0.99
N GLU A 30 11.91 4.25 1.28
CA GLU A 30 12.79 3.08 1.28
C GLU A 30 12.94 2.41 -0.10
N GLN A 31 12.58 3.09 -1.20
CA GLN A 31 12.55 2.52 -2.55
C GLN A 31 13.85 1.83 -2.96
N ALA A 32 15.01 2.37 -2.54
CA ALA A 32 16.31 1.77 -2.81
C ALA A 32 16.50 0.34 -2.25
N ARG A 33 15.58 -0.13 -1.40
CA ARG A 33 15.58 -1.48 -0.81
C ARG A 33 14.70 -2.46 -1.59
N PHE A 34 13.86 -1.97 -2.49
CA PHE A 34 12.94 -2.70 -3.34
C PHE A 34 13.50 -2.76 -4.77
N ARG A 35 13.20 -3.84 -5.48
CA ARG A 35 13.55 -4.03 -6.89
C ARG A 35 12.56 -3.34 -7.81
N HIS A 36 11.28 -3.39 -7.46
CA HIS A 36 10.21 -2.80 -8.25
C HIS A 36 9.76 -1.47 -7.64
N GLU A 37 9.24 -0.57 -8.47
CA GLU A 37 8.67 0.68 -7.98
C GLU A 37 7.56 0.38 -6.97
N THR A 38 7.78 0.77 -5.72
CA THR A 38 6.85 0.55 -4.63
C THR A 38 6.31 1.89 -4.16
N ARG A 39 4.99 2.00 -4.16
CA ARG A 39 4.26 3.20 -3.74
C ARG A 39 3.56 2.97 -2.41
N GLN A 40 3.15 4.05 -1.78
CA GLN A 40 2.45 4.02 -0.50
C GLN A 40 1.14 4.80 -0.52
N LEU A 41 0.12 4.19 0.05
CA LEU A 41 -1.09 4.86 0.49
C LEU A 41 -1.05 4.98 2.01
N LEU A 42 -1.17 6.21 2.51
CA LEU A 42 -1.30 6.48 3.94
C LEU A 42 -2.78 6.65 4.25
N TYR A 43 -3.32 5.73 5.05
CA TYR A 43 -4.71 5.79 5.51
C TYR A 43 -4.74 6.17 6.98
N ARG A 44 -5.51 7.19 7.33
CA ARG A 44 -5.80 7.55 8.71
C ARG A 44 -7.30 7.79 8.85
N ARG A 45 -7.90 7.17 9.87
CA ARG A 45 -9.32 7.38 10.17
C ARG A 45 -9.53 8.80 10.69
N THR A 46 -10.61 9.44 10.25
CA THR A 46 -10.97 10.82 10.63
C THR A 46 -11.21 10.96 12.13
N SER A 47 -11.82 9.95 12.76
CA SER A 47 -12.08 9.89 14.21
C SER A 47 -10.85 9.50 15.04
N GLY A 48 -9.65 9.66 14.49
CA GLY A 48 -8.39 9.37 15.16
C GLY A 48 -7.96 7.91 15.08
N GLY A 49 -6.80 7.63 15.67
CA GLY A 49 -6.12 6.33 15.60
C GLY A 49 -4.82 6.38 14.78
N PRO A 50 -4.06 5.28 14.81
CA PRO A 50 -2.80 5.22 14.11
C PRO A 50 -2.99 5.20 12.59
N ALA A 51 -2.10 5.90 11.90
CA ALA A 51 -2.04 5.81 10.45
C ALA A 51 -1.59 4.39 10.04
N LEU A 52 -2.21 3.86 9.00
CA LEU A 52 -1.72 2.72 8.25
C LEU A 52 -0.96 3.17 7.03
N ARG A 53 -0.01 2.34 6.63
CA ARG A 53 0.74 2.44 5.40
C ARG A 53 0.49 1.18 4.60
N VAL A 54 -0.20 1.33 3.47
CA VAL A 54 -0.43 0.28 2.49
C VAL A 54 0.62 0.44 1.40
N LEU A 55 1.43 -0.61 1.21
CA LEU A 55 2.45 -0.67 0.19
C LEU A 55 1.93 -1.44 -1.00
N PHE A 56 2.16 -0.92 -2.18
CA PHE A 56 1.67 -1.52 -3.41
C PHE A 56 2.63 -1.25 -4.58
N SER A 57 2.53 -2.09 -5.60
CA SER A 57 3.15 -1.89 -6.91
C SER A 57 2.06 -1.75 -7.97
N ILE A 58 2.43 -1.11 -9.08
CA ILE A 58 1.62 -1.06 -10.29
C ILE A 58 2.30 -2.01 -11.27
N ASN A 59 1.59 -3.05 -11.68
CA ASN A 59 2.02 -3.90 -12.79
C ASN A 59 1.30 -3.40 -14.03
N GLU A 60 2.04 -2.94 -15.03
CA GLU A 60 1.45 -2.37 -16.24
C GLU A 60 0.66 -3.38 -17.08
N GLY A 61 0.80 -4.68 -16.80
CA GLY A 61 0.21 -5.74 -17.61
C GLY A 61 1.02 -5.99 -18.89
N GLY A 62 0.67 -7.06 -19.62
CA GLY A 62 1.09 -7.24 -21.01
C GLY A 62 0.24 -6.40 -21.97
N GLU A 63 0.52 -6.46 -23.28
CA GLU A 63 -0.19 -5.68 -24.31
C GLU A 63 -1.72 -5.87 -24.31
N MET A 64 -2.22 -6.99 -23.78
CA MET A 64 -3.66 -7.31 -23.70
C MET A 64 -4.25 -7.20 -22.29
N ASP A 65 -3.44 -6.95 -21.27
CA ASP A 65 -3.89 -6.89 -19.88
C ASP A 65 -4.00 -5.45 -19.41
N ALA A 66 -5.07 -5.14 -18.67
CA ALA A 66 -5.17 -3.86 -17.98
C ALA A 66 -4.10 -3.77 -16.88
N PRO A 67 -3.57 -2.56 -16.58
CA PRO A 67 -2.65 -2.38 -15.48
C PRO A 67 -3.34 -2.79 -14.17
N THR A 68 -2.62 -3.53 -13.34
CA THR A 68 -3.10 -4.04 -12.05
C THR A 68 -2.32 -3.44 -10.90
N VAL A 69 -3.01 -3.23 -9.78
CA VAL A 69 -2.40 -2.80 -8.52
C VAL A 69 -2.29 -3.99 -7.59
N SER A 70 -1.07 -4.33 -7.19
CA SER A 70 -0.82 -5.41 -6.22
C SER A 70 -0.52 -4.83 -4.86
N ILE A 71 -1.33 -5.17 -3.87
CA ILE A 71 -1.05 -4.81 -2.47
C ILE A 71 0.03 -5.75 -1.95
N LEU A 72 1.21 -5.20 -1.67
CA LEU A 72 2.36 -5.96 -1.21
C LEU A 72 2.35 -6.14 0.31
N HIS A 73 1.97 -5.09 1.05
CA HIS A 73 1.99 -5.15 2.51
C HIS A 73 1.15 -4.06 3.17
N VAL A 74 0.39 -4.40 4.20
CA VAL A 74 -0.31 -3.43 5.06
C VAL A 74 0.37 -3.41 6.42
N ARG A 75 0.77 -2.22 6.88
CA ARG A 75 1.51 -2.06 8.13
C ARG A 75 1.13 -0.79 8.88
N HIS A 76 1.42 -0.78 10.17
CA HIS A 76 1.24 0.38 11.02
C HIS A 76 2.27 1.46 10.69
N GLY A 77 1.85 2.72 10.66
CA GLY A 77 2.67 3.87 10.28
C GLY A 77 3.85 4.14 11.21
N ALA A 78 3.68 3.87 12.52
CA ALA A 78 4.74 4.02 13.51
C ALA A 78 5.81 2.90 13.49
N GLN A 79 5.68 1.87 12.66
CA GLN A 79 6.71 0.83 12.59
C GLN A 79 7.98 1.36 11.91
N HIS A 80 9.14 0.86 12.34
CA HIS A 80 10.45 1.18 11.77
C HIS A 80 10.54 0.94 10.25
N PRO A 81 11.34 1.73 9.52
CA PRO A 81 11.53 1.58 8.07
C PRO A 81 11.81 0.14 7.63
N ILE A 82 11.32 -0.25 6.44
CA ILE A 82 11.49 -1.62 5.93
C ILE A 82 12.96 -1.91 5.69
N THR A 83 13.52 -2.90 6.38
CA THR A 83 14.89 -3.35 6.13
C THR A 83 15.00 -4.04 4.77
N ARG A 84 16.20 -4.08 4.18
CA ARG A 84 16.44 -4.75 2.89
C ARG A 84 16.08 -6.24 2.90
N ARG A 85 16.21 -6.91 4.06
CA ARG A 85 15.76 -8.30 4.23
C ARG A 85 14.24 -8.39 4.14
N LYS A 86 13.52 -7.50 4.82
CA LYS A 86 12.05 -7.49 4.81
C LYS A 86 11.47 -7.08 3.46
N ALA A 87 12.11 -6.15 2.73
CA ALA A 87 11.72 -5.80 1.37
C ALA A 87 11.73 -7.02 0.45
N ARG A 88 12.84 -7.79 0.44
CA ARG A 88 12.93 -9.03 -0.36
C ARG A 88 11.87 -10.08 -0.02
N MET A 89 11.48 -10.18 1.25
CA MET A 89 10.39 -11.08 1.66
C MET A 89 9.02 -10.59 1.20
N ILE A 90 8.81 -9.27 1.12
CA ILE A 90 7.55 -8.67 0.66
C ILE A 90 7.42 -8.83 -0.87
N GLU A 91 8.50 -8.68 -1.62
CA GLU A 91 8.48 -8.80 -3.09
C GLU A 91 8.41 -10.25 -3.59
N GLY A 92 8.73 -11.23 -2.75
CA GLY A 92 8.73 -12.65 -3.11
C GLY A 92 7.42 -13.38 -2.81
N GLN A 93 6.33 -12.66 -2.51
CA GLN A 93 5.01 -13.22 -2.21
C GLN A 93 4.13 -13.36 -3.45
#